data_AF-A0AA41HFH9-F1
#
_entry.id   AF-A0AA41HFH9-F1
#
_cell.length_a   1.000
_cell.length_b   1.000
_cell.length_c   1.000
_cell.angle_alpha   90.00
_cell.angle_beta   90.00
_cell.angle_gamma   90.00
#
_symmetry.space_group_name_H-M   'P 1'
#
loop_
_entity.id
_entity.type
_entity.pdbx_description
1 polymer ?
#
loop_
_entity_poly.entity_id
_entity_poly.type
_entity_poly.pdbx_seq_one_letter_code
_entity_poly.pdbx_strand_id
1 'polypeptide(L)' 'MKSLLLIALAAGLSGCTTLGNVQPWEKGTLARSEMTFGDGHMFTRFDDHIYTSREASSGGAGVGGGGCGCN' A
#
# COMPACT_ATOMS: atom_id res chain seq x y z
N MET A 1 -7.98 44.37 -1.18
CA MET A 1 -8.40 43.30 -0.24
C MET A 1 -8.68 41.96 -0.95
N LYS A 2 -9.54 41.90 -1.98
CA LYS A 2 -9.77 40.67 -2.76
C LYS A 2 -8.48 40.05 -3.34
N SER A 3 -7.57 40.88 -3.87
CA SER A 3 -6.32 40.39 -4.45
C SER A 3 -5.37 39.76 -3.43
N LEU A 4 -5.39 40.23 -2.17
CA LEU A 4 -4.59 39.65 -1.09
C LEU A 4 -5.12 38.26 -0.68
N LEU A 5 -6.45 38.08 -0.66
CA LEU A 5 -7.10 36.79 -0.42
C LEU A 5 -6.74 35.75 -1.50
N LEU A 6 -6.69 36.16 -2.76
CA LEU A 6 -6.33 35.26 -3.87
C LEU A 6 -4.87 34.80 -3.79
N ILE A 7 -3.95 35.69 -3.41
CA ILE A 7 -2.52 35.36 -3.25
C ILE A 7 -2.34 34.40 -2.06
N ALA A 8 -3.02 34.66 -0.94
CA ALA A 8 -2.97 33.78 0.24
C ALA A 8 -3.50 32.37 -0.07
N LEU A 9 -4.57 32.26 -0.86
CA LEU A 9 -5.12 30.97 -1.28
C LEU A 9 -4.16 30.22 -2.21
N ALA A 10 -3.52 30.91 -3.15
CA ALA A 10 -2.52 30.31 -4.04
C ALA A 10 -1.28 29.79 -3.30
N ALA A 11 -0.82 30.51 -2.27
CA ALA A 11 0.29 30.08 -1.43
C ALA A 11 -0.04 28.85 -0.55
N GLY A 12 -1.32 28.62 -0.23
CA GLY A 12 -1.76 27.41 0.47
C GLY A 12 -1.76 26.14 -0.39
N LEU A 13 -1.73 26.28 -1.72
CA LEU A 13 -1.73 25.17 -2.69
C LEU A 13 -0.33 24.70 -3.07
N SER A 14 0.71 25.47 -2.75
CA SER A 14 2.10 25.00 -2.86
C SER A 14 2.38 24.04 -1.71
N GLY A 15 2.19 22.75 -1.97
CA GLY A 15 2.61 21.69 -1.04
C GLY A 15 4.14 21.65 -0.87
N CYS A 16 4.65 20.56 -0.31
CA CYS A 16 6.06 20.36 -0.02
C CYS A 16 6.97 20.14 -1.24
N THR A 17 6.60 20.64 -2.43
CA THR A 17 7.39 20.41 -3.66
C THR A 17 8.78 21.05 -3.62
N THR A 18 9.02 21.97 -2.69
CA THR A 18 10.32 22.61 -2.44
C THR A 18 11.14 21.94 -1.35
N LEU A 19 10.56 20.99 -0.59
CA LEU A 19 11.29 20.18 0.38
C LEU A 19 12.09 19.12 -0.37
N GLY A 20 13.26 19.52 -0.89
CA GLY A 20 14.34 18.64 -1.32
C GLY A 20 13.95 17.57 -2.34
N ASN A 21 14.32 17.79 -3.60
CA ASN A 21 14.21 16.74 -4.60
C ASN A 21 15.21 15.62 -4.27
N VAL A 22 14.73 14.54 -3.64
CA VAL A 22 15.55 13.39 -3.24
C VAL A 22 16.07 12.71 -4.52
N GLN A 23 17.38 12.67 -4.65
CA GLN A 23 18.06 12.10 -5.80
C GLN A 23 17.77 10.59 -5.86
N PRO A 24 17.69 9.98 -7.06
CA PRO A 24 17.32 8.58 -7.22
C PRO A 24 18.12 7.60 -6.34
N TRP A 25 19.41 7.87 -6.12
CA TRP A 25 20.31 7.06 -5.29
C TRP A 25 20.16 7.29 -3.78
N GLU A 26 19.62 8.43 -3.34
CA GLU A 26 19.31 8.69 -1.93
C GLU A 26 18.16 7.81 -1.41
N LYS A 27 17.38 7.23 -2.33
CA LYS A 27 16.34 6.24 -2.01
C LYS A 27 16.86 4.81 -1.85
N GLY A 28 18.18 4.59 -1.90
CA GLY A 28 18.78 3.26 -1.85
C GLY A 28 18.42 2.44 -0.60
N THR A 29 18.04 3.09 0.50
CA THR A 29 17.62 2.41 1.76
C THR A 29 16.11 2.19 1.88
N LEU A 30 15.30 2.68 0.92
CA LEU A 30 13.83 2.61 0.95
C LEU A 30 13.26 1.34 0.29
N ALA A 31 14.09 0.58 -0.44
CA ALA A 31 13.68 -0.66 -1.08
C ALA A 31 14.48 -1.82 -0.48
N ARG A 32 14.23 -2.11 0.80
CA ARG A 32 14.84 -3.28 1.45
C ARG A 32 14.27 -4.57 0.86
N SER A 33 15.05 -5.65 0.85
CA SER A 33 14.62 -6.93 0.28
C SER A 33 13.34 -7.46 0.95
N GLU A 34 13.17 -7.19 2.24
CA GLU A 34 12.04 -7.56 3.08
C GLU A 34 10.76 -6.73 2.80
N MET A 35 10.84 -5.69 1.96
CA MET A 35 9.67 -4.94 1.49
C MET A 35 9.09 -5.51 0.19
N THR A 36 9.67 -6.62 -0.31
CA THR A 36 9.18 -7.32 -1.50
C THR A 36 7.90 -8.07 -1.16
N PHE A 37 6.92 -8.05 -2.07
CA PHE A 37 5.71 -8.86 -1.90
C PHE A 37 6.06 -10.35 -1.89
N GLY A 38 5.56 -11.09 -0.91
CA GLY A 38 5.77 -12.53 -0.80
C GLY A 38 7.20 -12.91 -0.41
N ASP A 39 7.90 -12.06 0.35
CA ASP A 39 9.26 -12.29 0.84
C ASP A 39 9.41 -13.46 1.82
N GLY A 40 8.30 -14.08 2.25
CA GLY A 40 8.31 -15.27 3.08
C GLY A 40 7.06 -16.12 2.95
N HIS A 41 7.25 -17.44 2.83
CA HIS A 41 6.17 -18.44 2.81
C HIS A 41 5.20 -18.28 4.00
N MET A 42 5.69 -17.88 5.17
CA MET A 42 4.85 -17.70 6.37
C MET A 42 3.93 -16.49 6.27
N PHE A 43 4.42 -15.36 5.75
CA PHE A 43 3.61 -14.15 5.57
C PHE A 43 2.51 -14.39 4.54
N THR A 44 2.86 -14.99 3.39
CA THR A 44 1.88 -15.35 2.36
C THR A 44 0.79 -16.29 2.90
N ARG A 45 1.16 -17.28 3.73
CA ARG A 45 0.18 -18.19 4.34
C ARG A 45 -0.74 -17.50 5.35
N PHE A 46 -0.23 -16.52 6.08
CA PHE A 46 -1.00 -15.75 7.04
C PHE A 46 -1.98 -14.81 6.32
N ASP A 47 -1.53 -14.14 5.26
CA ASP A 47 -2.40 -13.32 4.41
C ASP A 47 -3.50 -14.16 3.78
N ASP A 48 -3.17 -15.30 3.17
CA ASP A 48 -4.15 -16.25 2.63
C ASP A 48 -5.17 -16.69 3.70
N HIS A 49 -4.72 -16.97 4.92
CA HIS A 49 -5.61 -17.33 6.02
C HIS A 49 -6.57 -16.21 6.39
N ILE A 50 -6.11 -14.95 6.42
CA ILE A 50 -6.96 -13.79 6.68
C ILE A 50 -7.97 -13.60 5.54
N TYR A 51 -7.54 -13.64 4.29
CA TYR A 51 -8.41 -13.40 3.14
C TYR A 51 -9.50 -14.47 3.02
N THR A 52 -9.12 -15.75 3.10
CA THR A 52 -10.07 -16.87 3.07
C THR A 52 -11.05 -16.86 4.25
N SER A 53 -10.60 -16.45 5.43
CA SER A 53 -11.44 -16.34 6.63
C SER A 53 -12.47 -15.23 6.51
N ARG A 54 -12.11 -14.09 5.91
CA ARG A 54 -13.01 -12.93 5.77
C ARG A 54 -14.01 -13.09 4.62
N GLU A 55 -13.61 -13.74 3.54
CA GLU A 55 -14.45 -13.85 2.34
C GLU A 55 -15.28 -15.14 2.31
N ALA A 56 -15.15 -16.01 3.31
CA ALA A 56 -15.73 -17.36 3.32
C ALA A 56 -15.47 -18.14 2.01
N SER A 57 -14.43 -17.75 1.28
CA SER A 57 -14.11 -18.26 -0.05
C SER A 57 -13.43 -19.61 0.13
N SER A 58 -14.24 -20.66 -0.03
CA SER A 58 -13.81 -22.05 0.03
C SER A 58 -12.84 -22.37 -1.09
N GLY A 59 -11.55 -22.09 -0.88
CA GLY A 59 -10.48 -22.41 -1.83
C GLY A 59 -9.42 -21.33 -1.99
N GLY A 60 -8.78 -20.90 -0.91
CA GLY A 60 -7.60 -20.02 -0.95
C GLY A 60 -6.51 -20.49 -1.91
N ALA A 61 -5.47 -19.66 -2.10
CA ALA A 61 -4.53 -19.67 -3.24
C ALA A 61 -3.85 -21.01 -3.61
N GLY A 62 -3.94 -22.05 -2.78
CA GLY A 62 -3.64 -23.43 -3.13
C GLY A 62 -4.75 -24.37 -2.63
N VAL A 63 -5.73 -24.64 -3.49
CA VAL A 63 -6.95 -25.42 -3.20
C VAL A 63 -6.71 -26.78 -2.54
N GLY A 64 -7.46 -27.06 -1.46
CA GLY A 64 -7.56 -28.38 -0.83
C GLY A 64 -8.04 -28.36 0.63
N GLY A 65 -9.27 -27.91 0.92
CA GLY A 65 -9.81 -28.05 2.28
C GLY A 65 -11.12 -27.32 2.61
N GLY A 66 -12.25 -27.79 2.06
CA GLY A 66 -13.56 -27.86 2.73
C GLY A 66 -14.39 -26.58 2.97
N GLY A 67 -15.30 -26.25 2.06
CA GLY A 67 -16.43 -25.36 2.33
C GLY A 67 -17.52 -25.46 1.26
N CYS A 68 -18.79 -25.40 1.67
CA CYS A 68 -20.01 -25.78 0.92
C CYS A 68 -20.37 -24.90 -0.31
N GLY A 69 -19.48 -24.04 -0.81
CA GLY A 69 -19.63 -23.41 -2.14
C GLY A 69 -20.99 -22.74 -2.42
N CYS A 70 -21.42 -21.78 -1.61
CA CYS A 70 -22.56 -20.92 -1.95
C CYS A 70 -22.11 -19.46 -2.05
N ASN A 71 -22.30 -18.88 -3.24
CA ASN A 71 -22.44 -17.42 -3.44
C ASN A 71 -23.67 -16.91 -2.70
#